data_AF-A0A498I1C6-F1
#
_entry.id   AF-A0A498I1C6-F1
#
_cell.length_a   1.000
_cell.length_b   1.000
_cell.length_c   1.000
_cell.angle_alpha   90.00
_cell.angle_beta   90.00
_cell.angle_gamma   90.00
#
_symmetry.space_group_name_H-M   'P 1'
#
loop_
_entity.id
_entity.type
_entity.pdbx_description
1 polymer ?
#
loop_
_entity_poly.entity_id
_entity_poly.type
_entity_poly.pdbx_seq_one_letter_code
_entity_poly.pdbx_strand_id
1 'polypeptide(L)'
;MESVAQVVAVSFAKRHLKVKVPEQPCLSMFVYMPPNSINSKLPYTNQFRCLDKAAILTPEDKMNPDGSAADPWGLFSMQQVEEVKCLLRVLPIWAAALVFHIPIVQQQTFVVFQALQSNRRLGKTSFQIYDRLLVRFLQRLKGKEGGITLLQRIGIGIFLSAIAMLVSGFVGQ
;
A
#
# COMPACT_ATOMS: atom_id res chain seq x y z
N MET A 1 4.94 -2.73 16.21
CA MET A 1 3.74 -1.97 15.80
C MET A 1 2.94 -1.45 16.99
N GLU A 2 2.84 -2.20 18.09
CA GLU A 2 2.09 -1.75 19.29
C GLU A 2 2.58 -0.41 19.86
N SER A 3 3.91 -0.17 19.85
CA SER A 3 4.50 1.12 20.26
C SER A 3 4.03 2.31 19.40
N VAL A 4 3.77 2.13 18.11
CA VAL A 4 3.30 3.21 17.22
C VAL A 4 1.89 3.65 17.58
N ALA A 5 0.99 2.67 17.78
CA ALA A 5 -0.39 2.95 18.17
C ALA A 5 -0.46 3.62 19.55
N GLN A 6 0.41 3.21 20.48
CA GLN A 6 0.50 3.81 21.81
C GLN A 6 1.01 5.26 21.75
N VAL A 7 2.05 5.56 20.97
CA VAL A 7 2.54 6.95 20.78
C VAL A 7 1.41 7.86 20.27
N VAL A 8 0.65 7.39 19.28
CA VAL A 8 -0.49 8.14 18.75
C VAL A 8 -1.57 8.30 19.82
N ALA A 9 -1.96 7.23 20.51
CA ALA A 9 -2.99 7.28 21.55
C ALA A 9 -2.62 8.23 22.71
N VAL A 10 -1.38 8.16 23.20
CA VAL A 10 -0.88 9.01 24.29
C VAL A 10 -0.76 10.46 23.84
N SER A 11 -0.30 10.72 22.60
CA SER A 11 -0.29 12.08 22.06
C SER A 11 -1.70 12.69 21.97
N PHE A 12 -2.71 11.88 21.66
CA PHE A 12 -4.12 12.29 21.62
C PHE A 12 -4.72 12.45 23.02
N ALA A 13 -4.41 11.56 23.97
CA ALA A 13 -4.85 11.68 25.36
C ALA A 13 -4.26 12.94 26.01
N LYS A 14 -2.95 13.19 25.81
CA LYS A 14 -2.25 14.41 26.26
C LYS A 14 -2.61 15.65 25.43
N ARG A 15 -3.42 15.54 24.37
CA ARG A 15 -3.99 16.69 23.65
C ARG A 15 -5.03 17.43 24.50
N HIS A 16 -5.77 16.71 25.33
CA HIS A 16 -6.83 17.26 26.17
C HIS A 16 -6.29 17.97 27.42
N LEU A 17 -5.10 17.57 27.89
CA LEU A 17 -4.35 18.33 28.89
C LEU A 17 -3.73 19.55 28.19
N LYS A 18 -3.90 20.76 28.76
CA LYS A 18 -3.30 22.02 28.27
C LYS A 18 -1.78 22.04 28.49
N VAL A 19 -1.06 21.06 27.95
CA VAL A 19 0.40 21.01 27.94
C VAL A 19 0.89 22.01 26.88
N LYS A 20 1.47 23.13 27.35
CA LYS A 20 2.17 24.09 26.48
C LYS A 20 3.42 23.40 25.94
N VAL A 21 3.50 23.27 24.61
CA VAL A 21 4.73 22.84 23.94
C VAL A 21 5.75 23.98 24.10
N PRO A 22 6.87 23.79 24.82
CA PRO A 22 7.81 24.86 25.08
C PRO A 22 8.52 25.30 23.79
N GLU A 23 8.81 26.60 23.67
CA GLU A 23 9.54 27.19 22.53
C GLU A 23 11.00 26.72 22.44
N GLN A 24 11.52 26.04 23.47
CA GLN A 24 12.84 25.40 23.49
C GLN A 24 12.69 23.87 23.56
N PRO A 25 12.76 23.16 22.41
CA PRO A 25 12.47 21.72 22.32
C PRO A 25 13.46 20.84 23.10
N CYS A 26 14.73 21.25 23.21
CA CYS A 26 15.79 20.38 23.71
C CYS A 26 15.80 20.19 25.24
N LEU A 27 15.10 21.03 26.02
CA LEU A 27 15.27 21.08 27.48
C LEU A 27 14.17 20.33 28.26
N SER A 28 13.02 20.07 27.62
CA SER A 28 11.88 19.38 28.23
C SER A 28 11.56 18.01 27.62
N MET A 29 12.28 17.63 26.56
CA MET A 29 12.02 16.38 25.84
C MET A 29 12.80 15.22 26.46
N PHE A 30 12.13 14.07 26.59
CA PHE A 30 12.74 12.86 27.11
C PHE A 30 13.71 12.24 26.08
N VAL A 31 15.01 12.47 26.32
CA VAL A 31 16.10 11.90 25.55
C VAL A 31 16.56 10.62 26.24
N TYR A 32 15.90 9.50 25.93
CA TYR A 32 16.35 8.17 26.32
C TYR A 32 16.80 7.40 25.08
N MET A 33 17.98 6.80 25.15
CA MET A 33 18.60 6.06 24.05
C MET A 33 18.61 4.57 24.40
N PRO A 34 17.72 3.74 23.82
CA PRO A 34 17.73 2.32 24.10
C PRO A 34 19.00 1.67 23.51
N PRO A 35 19.63 0.72 24.21
CA PRO A 35 20.90 0.10 23.78
C PRO A 35 20.79 -0.66 22.45
N ASN A 36 19.58 -0.97 21.99
CA ASN A 36 19.32 -1.66 20.73
C ASN A 36 19.10 -0.71 19.52
N SER A 37 19.29 0.60 19.68
CA SER A 37 19.11 1.57 18.58
C SER A 37 20.40 1.70 17.76
N ILE A 38 20.41 1.03 16.60
CA ILE A 38 21.53 1.05 15.66
C ILE A 38 21.55 2.42 14.96
N ASN A 39 22.26 3.39 15.54
CA ASN A 39 22.98 4.46 14.84
C ASN A 39 22.22 5.48 13.96
N SER A 40 21.00 5.91 14.28
CA SER A 40 20.50 7.14 13.65
C SER A 40 19.76 8.03 14.62
N LYS A 41 20.41 9.08 15.10
CA LYS A 41 19.71 10.21 15.70
C LYS A 41 18.87 10.85 14.59
N LEU A 42 17.56 10.68 14.61
CA LEU A 42 16.71 11.32 13.60
C LEU A 42 16.77 12.85 13.82
N PRO A 43 16.90 13.66 12.75
CA PRO A 43 16.86 15.10 12.87
C PRO A 43 15.46 15.53 13.32
N TYR A 44 15.41 16.41 14.32
CA TYR A 44 14.14 16.95 14.81
C TYR A 44 13.37 17.65 13.69
N THR A 45 12.07 17.36 13.61
CA THR A 45 11.18 17.98 12.62
C THR A 45 9.98 18.63 13.29
N ASN A 46 9.62 19.84 12.85
CA ASN A 46 8.50 20.61 13.41
C ASN A 46 7.13 20.19 12.83
N GLN A 47 7.09 19.18 11.96
CA GLN A 47 5.85 18.65 11.41
C GLN A 47 5.20 17.67 12.41
N PHE A 48 3.87 17.63 12.45
CA PHE A 48 3.09 16.84 13.42
C PHE A 48 3.39 17.13 14.89
N ARG A 49 3.40 18.43 15.26
CA ARG A 49 3.65 18.92 16.62
C ARG A 49 2.74 18.33 17.72
N CYS A 50 1.62 17.71 17.36
CA CYS A 50 0.79 16.99 18.33
C CYS A 50 1.48 15.75 18.88
N LEU A 51 2.32 15.06 18.08
CA LEU A 51 3.04 13.85 18.48
C LEU A 51 4.17 14.16 19.46
N ASP A 52 4.77 15.36 19.37
CA ASP A 52 5.81 15.82 20.30
C ASP A 52 5.35 15.82 21.76
N LYS A 53 4.04 15.95 22.00
CA LYS A 53 3.44 15.90 23.33
C LYS A 53 3.65 14.56 24.05
N ALA A 54 3.85 13.46 23.32
CA ALA A 54 4.10 12.15 23.91
C ALA A 54 5.51 12.03 24.51
N ALA A 55 6.45 12.91 24.11
CA ALA A 55 7.83 12.96 24.58
C ALA A 55 8.08 14.08 25.61
N ILE A 56 7.05 14.83 26.02
CA ILE A 56 7.17 15.88 27.05
C ILE A 56 7.15 15.22 28.43
N LEU A 57 8.15 15.55 29.24
CA LEU A 57 8.23 15.09 30.62
C LEU A 57 7.20 15.79 31.50
N THR A 58 6.36 15.02 32.17
CA THR A 58 5.37 15.48 33.17
C THR A 58 5.95 15.25 34.57
N PRO A 59 5.72 16.12 35.57
CA PRO A 59 6.19 15.88 36.95
C PRO A 59 5.62 14.62 37.61
N GLU A 60 4.59 14.00 37.02
CA GLU A 60 3.97 12.76 37.47
C GLU A 60 4.64 11.49 36.88
N ASP A 61 5.50 11.64 35.86
CA ASP A 61 6.12 10.52 35.15
C ASP A 61 7.30 9.96 35.98
N LYS A 62 7.22 8.68 36.37
CA LYS A 62 8.29 7.98 37.12
C LYS A 62 9.36 7.45 36.17
N MET A 63 10.63 7.62 36.56
CA MET A 63 11.79 7.07 35.83
C MET A 63 12.39 5.90 36.60
N ASN A 64 12.82 4.88 35.86
CA ASN A 64 13.65 3.81 36.39
C ASN A 64 15.09 4.33 36.62
N PRO A 65 15.88 3.72 37.51
CA PRO A 65 17.29 4.09 37.75
C PRO A 65 18.18 3.98 36.50
N ASP A 66 17.76 3.18 35.50
CA ASP A 66 18.41 3.04 34.19
C ASP A 66 18.09 4.19 33.22
N GLY A 67 17.30 5.18 33.62
CA GLY A 67 16.85 6.31 32.79
C GLY A 67 15.70 5.98 31.83
N SER A 68 15.16 4.76 31.86
CA SER A 68 13.98 4.35 31.09
C SER A 68 12.67 4.82 31.75
N ALA A 69 11.61 5.01 30.97
CA ALA A 69 10.28 5.30 31.49
C ALA A 69 9.75 4.11 32.30
N ALA A 70 9.27 4.35 33.53
CA ALA A 70 8.68 3.30 34.36
C ALA A 70 7.38 2.75 33.74
N ASP A 71 6.62 3.62 33.08
CA ASP A 71 5.36 3.29 32.43
C ASP A 71 5.47 3.46 30.90
N PRO A 72 5.40 2.36 30.11
CA PRO A 72 5.44 2.42 28.64
C PRO A 72 4.29 3.22 28.01
N TRP A 73 3.22 3.49 28.77
CA TRP A 73 2.05 4.25 28.33
C TRP A 73 2.08 5.73 28.77
N GLY A 74 3.03 6.13 29.61
CA GLY A 74 3.12 7.50 30.13
C GLY A 74 4.06 8.40 29.33
N LEU A 75 5.19 7.84 28.89
CA LEU A 75 6.31 8.60 28.34
C LEU A 75 7.01 7.82 27.21
N PHE A 76 7.18 8.48 26.06
CA PHE A 76 7.90 7.94 24.91
C PHE A 76 9.18 8.72 24.63
N SER A 77 10.19 8.04 24.07
CA SER A 77 11.43 8.71 23.65
C SER A 77 11.18 9.61 22.44
N MET A 78 11.94 10.71 22.34
CA MET A 78 11.89 11.61 21.18
C MET A 78 12.15 10.88 19.85
N GLN A 79 13.03 9.88 19.88
CA GLN A 79 13.36 9.05 18.72
C GLN A 79 12.15 8.25 18.21
N GLN A 80 11.41 7.61 19.12
CA GLN A 80 10.20 6.86 18.75
C GLN A 80 9.13 7.79 18.15
N VAL A 81 9.00 9.01 18.66
CA VAL A 81 8.09 10.00 18.08
C VAL A 81 8.49 10.39 16.65
N GLU A 82 9.79 10.60 16.41
CA GLU A 82 10.30 10.92 15.06
C GLU A 82 10.15 9.75 14.08
N GLU A 83 10.34 8.51 14.53
CA GLU A 83 10.06 7.32 13.72
C GLU A 83 8.58 7.26 13.31
N VAL A 84 7.66 7.54 14.23
CA VAL A 84 6.22 7.57 13.95
C VAL A 84 5.86 8.70 12.97
N LYS A 85 6.47 9.89 13.09
CA LYS A 85 6.31 10.97 12.11
C LYS A 85 6.76 10.53 10.71
N CYS A 86 7.87 9.81 10.61
CA CYS A 86 8.36 9.28 9.34
C CYS A 86 7.34 8.33 8.70
N LEU A 87 6.80 7.38 9.49
CA LEU A 87 5.77 6.46 9.01
C LEU A 87 4.50 7.19 8.57
N LEU A 88 4.07 8.21 9.31
CA LEU A 88 2.89 9.00 8.97
C LEU A 88 3.04 9.76 7.65
N ARG A 89 4.26 10.17 7.29
CA ARG A 89 4.56 10.80 5.98
C ARG A 89 4.54 9.80 4.81
N VAL A 90 4.87 8.53 5.05
CA VAL A 90 4.89 7.50 4.01
C VAL A 90 3.49 6.96 3.71
N LEU A 91 2.58 7.02 4.69
CA LEU A 91 1.19 6.58 4.57
C LEU A 91 0.44 7.13 3.33
N PRO A 92 0.44 8.44 3.02
CA PRO A 92 -0.27 8.96 1.85
C PRO A 92 0.30 8.45 0.51
N ILE A 93 1.61 8.21 0.43
CA ILE A 93 2.26 7.64 -0.76
C ILE A 93 1.75 6.22 -0.98
N TRP A 94 1.69 5.43 0.09
CA TRP A 94 1.16 4.08 0.07
C TRP A 94 -0.32 4.03 -0.33
N ALA A 95 -1.13 4.95 0.20
CA ALA A 95 -2.54 5.05 -0.15
C ALA A 95 -2.74 5.38 -1.65
N ALA A 96 -1.98 6.35 -2.19
CA ALA A 96 -2.04 6.69 -3.61
C ALA A 96 -1.63 5.51 -4.51
N ALA A 97 -0.60 4.75 -4.11
CA ALA A 97 -0.19 3.55 -4.82
C ALA A 97 -1.30 2.48 -4.85
N LEU A 98 -2.01 2.27 -3.74
CA LEU A 98 -3.15 1.34 -3.69
C LEU A 98 -4.31 1.78 -4.60
N VAL A 99 -4.65 3.07 -4.59
CA VAL A 99 -5.71 3.62 -5.45
C VAL A 99 -5.41 3.39 -6.92
N PHE A 100 -4.15 3.46 -7.34
CA PHE A 100 -3.75 3.18 -8.72
C PHE A 100 -3.69 1.68 -9.03
N HIS A 101 -3.23 0.86 -8.09
CA HIS A 101 -3.03 -0.57 -8.31
C HIS A 101 -4.34 -1.37 -8.40
N ILE A 102 -5.35 -1.03 -7.59
CA ILE A 102 -6.63 -1.76 -7.54
C ILE A 102 -7.36 -1.77 -8.91
N PRO A 103 -7.57 -0.64 -9.60
CA PRO A 103 -8.25 -0.61 -10.90
C PRO A 103 -7.50 -1.39 -11.98
N ILE A 104 -6.16 -1.37 -11.96
CA ILE A 104 -5.34 -2.09 -12.95
C ILE A 104 -5.55 -3.60 -12.83
N VAL A 105 -5.56 -4.12 -11.61
CA VAL A 105 -5.83 -5.54 -11.36
C VAL A 105 -7.28 -5.88 -11.74
N GLN A 106 -8.25 -5.01 -11.41
CA GLN A 106 -9.66 -5.22 -11.73
C GLN A 106 -9.95 -5.19 -13.24
N GLN A 107 -9.22 -4.39 -14.02
CA GLN A 107 -9.39 -4.30 -15.48
C GLN A 107 -9.15 -5.65 -16.18
N GLN A 108 -8.21 -6.46 -15.68
CA GLN A 108 -7.93 -7.79 -16.23
C GLN A 108 -9.11 -8.76 -16.06
N THR A 109 -9.90 -8.61 -14.99
CA THR A 109 -11.04 -9.49 -14.70
C THR A 109 -12.35 -8.97 -15.30
N PHE A 110 -12.55 -7.65 -15.33
CA PHE A 110 -13.79 -7.04 -15.79
C PHE A 110 -14.07 -7.32 -17.27
N VAL A 111 -13.03 -7.37 -18.11
CA VAL A 111 -13.21 -7.72 -19.53
C VAL A 111 -13.73 -9.14 -19.73
N VAL A 112 -13.36 -10.07 -18.85
CA VAL A 112 -13.82 -11.46 -18.90
C VAL A 112 -15.28 -11.54 -18.48
N PHE A 113 -15.66 -10.85 -17.40
CA PHE A 113 -17.06 -10.78 -16.97
C PHE A 113 -17.94 -10.09 -18.03
N GLN A 114 -17.48 -9.00 -18.63
CA GLN A 114 -18.16 -8.36 -19.75
C GLN A 114 -18.33 -9.31 -20.93
N ALA A 115 -17.30 -10.09 -21.31
CA ALA A 115 -17.40 -11.06 -22.41
C ALA A 115 -18.32 -12.26 -22.09
N LEU A 116 -18.49 -12.60 -20.81
CA LEU A 116 -19.42 -13.64 -20.36
C LEU A 116 -20.87 -13.15 -20.37
N GLN A 117 -21.11 -11.90 -19.95
CA GLN A 117 -22.45 -11.31 -19.86
C GLN A 117 -22.91 -10.61 -21.14
N SER A 118 -21.99 -10.26 -22.04
CA SER A 118 -22.32 -9.59 -23.31
C SER A 118 -23.21 -10.50 -24.15
N ASN A 119 -24.38 -10.00 -24.54
CA ASN A 119 -25.26 -10.68 -25.47
C ASN A 119 -24.55 -10.76 -26.83
N ARG A 120 -24.17 -11.97 -27.23
CA ARG A 120 -23.37 -12.19 -28.46
C ARG A 120 -24.18 -12.05 -29.75
N ARG A 121 -25.46 -11.67 -29.70
CA ARG A 121 -26.34 -11.60 -30.89
C ARG A 121 -26.11 -10.29 -31.68
N LEU A 122 -25.26 -10.35 -32.71
CA LEU A 122 -25.12 -9.30 -33.72
C LEU A 122 -26.14 -9.51 -34.86
N GLY A 123 -27.34 -8.94 -34.73
CA GLY A 123 -28.36 -8.92 -35.78
C GLY A 123 -29.03 -10.28 -36.10
N LYS A 124 -29.54 -10.44 -37.33
CA LYS A 124 -30.19 -11.70 -37.81
C LYS A 124 -29.21 -12.83 -38.10
N THR A 125 -27.94 -12.51 -38.32
CA THR A 125 -26.85 -13.47 -38.46
C THR A 125 -26.18 -13.61 -37.11
N SER A 126 -26.71 -14.51 -36.29
CA SER A 126 -26.07 -14.94 -35.05
C SER A 126 -24.57 -15.16 -35.29
N PHE A 127 -23.79 -14.79 -34.27
CA PHE A 127 -22.35 -14.95 -34.02
C PHE A 127 -21.75 -16.35 -34.26
N GLN A 128 -22.49 -17.23 -34.94
CA GLN A 128 -21.99 -18.45 -35.52
C GLN A 128 -20.80 -18.22 -36.44
N ILE A 129 -20.51 -17.04 -36.96
CA ILE A 129 -19.26 -16.88 -37.73
C ILE A 129 -18.06 -16.99 -36.78
N TYR A 130 -18.03 -16.29 -35.65
CA TYR A 130 -16.92 -16.41 -34.70
C TYR A 130 -16.95 -17.79 -34.03
N ASP A 131 -18.10 -18.26 -33.57
CA ASP A 131 -18.20 -19.55 -32.91
C ASP A 131 -17.86 -20.71 -33.88
N ARG A 132 -18.34 -20.68 -35.13
CA ARG A 132 -18.08 -21.74 -36.13
C ARG A 132 -16.71 -21.59 -36.78
N LEU A 133 -16.17 -20.38 -36.96
CA LEU A 133 -14.80 -20.17 -37.43
C LEU A 133 -13.82 -20.57 -36.33
N LEU A 134 -14.04 -20.14 -35.09
CA LEU A 134 -13.24 -20.53 -33.93
C LEU A 134 -13.36 -22.03 -33.69
N VAL A 135 -14.56 -22.63 -33.68
CA VAL A 135 -14.75 -24.09 -33.52
C VAL A 135 -14.15 -24.86 -34.68
N ARG A 136 -14.34 -24.45 -35.94
CA ARG A 136 -13.67 -25.12 -37.08
C ARG A 136 -12.15 -24.95 -37.04
N PHE A 137 -11.66 -23.80 -36.60
CA PHE A 137 -10.22 -23.55 -36.46
C PHE A 137 -9.64 -24.36 -35.31
N LEU A 138 -10.32 -24.43 -34.17
CA LEU A 138 -9.98 -25.26 -33.02
C LEU A 138 -10.06 -26.75 -33.37
N GLN A 139 -11.07 -27.18 -34.13
CA GLN A 139 -11.21 -28.55 -34.64
C GLN A 139 -10.15 -28.91 -35.68
N ARG A 140 -9.80 -27.98 -36.59
CA ARG A 140 -8.68 -28.15 -37.53
C ARG A 140 -7.33 -28.21 -36.84
N LEU A 141 -7.16 -27.50 -35.72
CA LEU A 141 -5.92 -27.51 -34.96
C LEU A 141 -5.80 -28.70 -34.01
N LYS A 142 -6.91 -29.23 -33.49
CA LYS A 142 -6.86 -30.32 -32.50
C LYS A 142 -8.12 -31.19 -32.59
N GLY A 143 -8.05 -32.27 -33.34
CA GLY A 143 -9.12 -33.28 -33.46
C GLY A 143 -9.26 -34.17 -32.22
N LYS A 144 -9.63 -33.62 -31.05
CA LYS A 144 -10.05 -34.40 -29.87
C LYS A 144 -10.90 -33.58 -28.90
N GLU A 145 -11.92 -34.22 -28.32
CA GLU A 145 -13.12 -33.65 -27.68
C GLU A 145 -12.92 -32.97 -26.30
N GLY A 146 -11.68 -32.70 -25.89
CA GLY A 146 -11.39 -32.02 -24.62
C GLY A 146 -11.12 -30.53 -24.84
N GLY A 147 -11.96 -29.67 -24.26
CA GLY A 147 -11.89 -28.20 -24.39
C GLY A 147 -10.51 -27.58 -24.09
N ILE A 148 -10.35 -26.32 -24.51
CA ILE A 148 -9.08 -25.56 -24.42
C ILE A 148 -8.57 -25.52 -22.97
N THR A 149 -7.34 -26.00 -22.75
CA THR A 149 -6.67 -25.82 -21.46
C THR A 149 -6.34 -24.34 -21.23
N LEU A 150 -6.54 -23.85 -20.01
CA LEU A 150 -6.32 -22.45 -19.63
C LEU A 150 -4.94 -21.94 -20.09
N LEU A 151 -3.93 -22.80 -20.00
CA LEU A 151 -2.54 -22.51 -20.36
C LEU A 151 -2.35 -22.27 -21.87
N GLN A 152 -3.04 -23.03 -22.72
CA GLN A 152 -2.95 -22.87 -24.17
C GLN A 152 -3.60 -21.55 -24.62
N ARG A 153 -4.67 -21.12 -23.93
CA ARG A 153 -5.34 -19.84 -24.20
C ARG A 153 -4.47 -18.64 -23.84
N ILE A 154 -3.77 -18.72 -22.70
CA ILE A 154 -2.82 -17.69 -22.26
C ILE A 154 -1.64 -17.61 -23.25
N GLY A 155 -1.09 -18.76 -23.67
CA GLY A 155 0.02 -18.80 -24.63
C GLY A 155 -0.31 -18.18 -25.99
N ILE A 156 -1.50 -18.47 -26.54
CA ILE A 156 -1.95 -17.87 -27.81
C ILE A 156 -2.12 -16.35 -27.70
N GLY A 157 -2.63 -15.87 -26.56
CA GLY A 157 -2.77 -14.43 -26.29
C GLY A 157 -1.44 -13.70 -26.28
N ILE A 158 -0.43 -14.28 -25.62
CA ILE A 158 0.93 -13.73 -25.55
C ILE A 158 1.60 -13.69 -26.93
N PHE A 159 1.37 -14.71 -27.76
CA PHE A 159 1.93 -14.74 -29.11
C PHE A 159 1.30 -13.69 -30.03
N LEU A 160 -0.03 -13.54 -29.97
CA LEU A 160 -0.75 -12.52 -30.74
C LEU A 160 -0.38 -11.09 -30.29
N SER A 161 -0.19 -10.86 -28.99
CA SER A 161 0.22 -9.55 -28.49
C SER A 161 1.64 -9.18 -28.95
N ALA A 162 2.58 -10.14 -29.00
CA ALA A 162 3.92 -9.90 -29.53
C ALA A 162 3.90 -9.51 -31.02
N ILE A 163 3.07 -10.18 -31.83
CA ILE A 163 2.90 -9.83 -33.25
C ILE A 163 2.27 -8.45 -33.41
N ALA A 164 1.21 -8.14 -32.64
CA ALA A 164 0.55 -6.84 -32.71
C ALA A 164 1.52 -5.69 -32.34
N MET A 165 2.37 -5.91 -31.34
CA MET A 165 3.37 -4.94 -30.91
C MET A 165 4.46 -4.72 -31.98
N LEU A 166 4.89 -5.78 -32.68
CA LEU A 166 5.78 -5.67 -33.84
C LEU A 166 5.14 -4.88 -34.98
N VAL A 167 3.90 -5.21 -35.35
CA VAL A 167 3.17 -4.51 -36.42
C VAL A 167 2.95 -3.04 -36.08
N SER A 168 2.64 -2.72 -34.83
CA SER A 168 2.54 -1.33 -34.37
C SER A 168 3.87 -0.59 -34.45
N GLY A 169 5.00 -1.27 -34.20
CA GLY A 169 6.33 -0.70 -34.38
C GLY A 169 6.65 -0.39 -35.84
N PHE A 170 6.20 -1.24 -36.76
CA PHE A 170 6.40 -1.04 -38.20
C PHE A 170 5.47 0.01 -38.81
N VAL A 171 4.24 0.17 -38.30
CA VAL A 171 3.29 1.17 -38.84
C VAL A 171 3.59 2.60 -38.37
N GLY A 172 4.32 2.74 -37.27
CA GLY A 172 4.75 4.03 -36.70
C GLY A 172 6.10 4.53 -37.22
N GLN A 173 6.68 3.86 -38.22
CA GLN A 173 7.92 4.23 -38.90
C GLN A 173 7.61 4.80 -40.29
#